data_AF-A0A661N4P9-F1
#
_entry.id   AF-A0A661N4P9-F1
#
_cell.length_a   1.000
_cell.length_b   1.000
_cell.length_c   1.000
_cell.angle_alpha   90.00
_cell.angle_beta   90.00
_cell.angle_gamma   90.00
#
_symmetry.space_group_name_H-M   'P 1'
#
loop_
_entity.id
_entity.type
_entity.pdbx_description
1 polymer ?
#
loop_
_entity_poly.entity_id
_entity_poly.type
_entity_poly.pdbx_seq_one_letter_code
_entity_poly.pdbx_strand_id
1 'polypeptide(L)'
;MKRLDAPVARTYSGAASAAGPLLFVRSTRRAKLGEWVRIEGEGQEDRRGQVIDVGTEITVIQVFEETLGLRPAEAAITLAGETATTVVGKDLLGRALTGTGAPLDGLPPS
;
A
#
# COMPACT_ATOMS: atom_id res chain seq x y z
N MET A 1 -0.14 -30.06 5.69
CA MET A 1 0.62 -29.21 4.73
C MET A 1 0.58 -27.77 5.26
N LYS A 2 1.67 -27.25 5.85
CA LYS A 2 1.70 -25.88 6.38
C LYS A 2 1.62 -24.90 5.20
N ARG A 3 0.65 -23.97 5.21
CA ARG A 3 0.52 -22.92 4.17
C ARG A 3 1.85 -22.14 4.12
N LEU A 4 2.52 -22.16 2.97
CA LEU A 4 3.72 -21.36 2.70
C LEU A 4 3.40 -19.90 2.33
N ASP A 5 2.11 -19.52 2.33
CA ASP A 5 1.60 -18.23 1.84
C ASP A 5 0.93 -17.38 2.92
N ALA A 6 1.41 -17.46 4.18
CA ALA A 6 0.98 -16.47 5.16
C ALA A 6 1.48 -15.07 4.71
N PRO A 7 0.63 -14.04 4.70
CA PRO A 7 1.09 -12.69 4.42
C PRO A 7 2.10 -12.28 5.50
N VAL A 8 3.32 -11.95 5.07
CA VAL A 8 4.39 -11.49 5.96
C VAL A 8 4.75 -10.08 5.53
N ALA A 9 4.56 -9.11 6.42
CA ALA A 9 4.97 -7.74 6.18
C ALA A 9 6.50 -7.66 6.04
N ARG A 10 6.99 -6.83 5.11
CA ARG A 10 8.41 -6.64 4.83
C ARG A 10 8.72 -5.16 4.73
N THR A 11 9.64 -4.69 5.57
CA THR A 11 10.06 -3.30 5.62
C THR A 11 11.40 -3.11 4.92
N TYR A 12 11.49 -2.07 4.10
CA TYR A 12 12.67 -1.65 3.37
C TYR A 12 13.05 -0.23 3.80
N SER A 13 14.34 0.02 3.97
CA SER A 13 14.85 1.35 4.29
C SER A 13 15.25 2.05 3.01
N GLY A 14 14.58 3.16 2.74
CA GLY A 14 14.84 4.03 1.61
C GLY A 14 14.26 3.51 0.28
N ALA A 15 13.80 4.47 -0.52
CA ALA A 15 13.54 4.32 -1.94
C ALA A 15 14.72 4.88 -2.74
N ALA A 16 14.91 4.35 -3.95
CA ALA A 16 15.90 4.85 -4.90
C ALA A 16 15.55 6.25 -5.43
N SER A 17 14.27 6.53 -5.63
CA SER A 17 13.78 7.82 -6.11
C SER A 17 12.28 7.96 -5.88
N ALA A 18 11.78 9.19 -6.03
CA ALA A 18 10.35 9.49 -6.19
C ALA A 18 10.16 10.40 -7.41
N ALA A 19 9.09 10.21 -8.16
CA ALA A 19 8.72 11.06 -9.29
C ALA A 19 7.21 11.22 -9.37
N GLY A 20 6.73 12.45 -9.18
CA GLY A 20 5.30 12.70 -9.02
C GLY A 20 4.74 11.85 -7.86
N PRO A 21 3.71 11.03 -8.10
CA PRO A 21 3.12 10.21 -7.06
C PRO A 21 3.71 8.79 -7.02
N LEU A 22 4.84 8.54 -7.71
CA LEU A 22 5.49 7.23 -7.78
C LEU A 22 6.75 7.18 -6.89
N LEU A 23 6.94 6.05 -6.22
CA LEU A 23 8.10 5.71 -5.40
C LEU A 23 8.77 4.44 -5.95
N PHE A 24 10.10 4.49 -6.12
CA PHE A 24 10.87 3.41 -6.74
C PHE A 24 11.73 2.72 -5.69
N VAL A 25 11.50 1.43 -5.43
CA VAL A 25 12.19 0.67 -4.37
C VAL A 25 13.01 -0.45 -4.97
N ARG A 26 14.26 -0.59 -4.51
CA ARG A 26 15.17 -1.63 -5.01
C ARG A 26 15.00 -2.95 -4.26
N SER A 27 15.20 -4.06 -4.98
CA SER A 27 15.44 -5.38 -4.40
C SER A 27 14.33 -5.87 -3.44
N THR A 28 13.07 -5.56 -3.75
CA THR A 28 11.97 -6.08 -2.94
C THR A 28 11.83 -7.58 -3.14
N ARG A 29 11.65 -8.33 -2.04
CA ARG A 29 11.47 -9.77 -2.08
C ARG A 29 9.99 -10.11 -2.12
N ARG A 30 9.60 -10.88 -3.14
CA ARG A 30 8.24 -11.42 -3.29
C ARG A 30 7.15 -10.36 -3.23
N ALA A 31 7.43 -9.15 -3.73
CA ALA A 31 6.39 -8.13 -3.90
C ALA A 31 5.32 -8.64 -4.87
N LYS A 32 4.06 -8.38 -4.55
CA LYS A 32 2.92 -8.74 -5.38
C LYS A 32 2.31 -7.49 -5.99
N LEU A 33 1.86 -7.59 -7.22
CA LEU A 33 1.06 -6.55 -7.83
C LEU A 33 -0.21 -6.32 -7.00
N GLY A 34 -0.56 -5.06 -6.75
CA GLY A 34 -1.72 -4.68 -5.96
C GLY A 34 -1.54 -4.79 -4.44
N GLU A 35 -0.33 -5.13 -3.97
CA GLU A 35 0.01 -5.22 -2.55
C GLU A 35 -0.03 -3.85 -1.87
N TRP A 36 -0.59 -3.80 -0.67
CA TRP A 36 -0.63 -2.59 0.14
C TRP A 36 0.75 -2.20 0.65
N VAL A 37 1.01 -0.89 0.67
CA VAL A 37 2.24 -0.30 1.15
C VAL A 37 1.94 0.78 2.18
N ARG A 38 2.67 0.76 3.30
CA ARG A 38 2.77 1.86 4.26
C ARG A 38 4.13 2.53 4.11
N ILE A 39 4.16 3.86 4.07
CA ILE A 39 5.36 4.67 3.84
C ILE A 39 5.46 5.67 4.99
N GLU A 40 6.55 5.56 5.75
CA GLU A 40 6.78 6.35 6.96
C GLU A 40 7.98 7.26 6.73
N GLY A 41 7.76 8.57 6.87
CA GLY A 41 8.81 9.60 6.83
C GLY A 41 9.00 10.21 8.21
N GLU A 42 10.23 10.58 8.56
CA GLU A 42 10.53 11.15 9.87
C GLU A 42 9.72 12.45 10.12
N GLY A 43 8.94 12.46 11.21
CA GLY A 43 8.13 13.61 11.62
C GLY A 43 6.95 13.92 10.70
N GLN A 44 6.55 12.98 9.82
CA GLN A 44 5.44 13.12 8.89
C GLN A 44 4.33 12.12 9.17
N GLU A 45 3.12 12.43 8.71
CA GLU A 45 2.04 11.44 8.69
C GLU A 45 2.35 10.28 7.75
N ASP A 46 1.86 9.10 8.12
CA ASP A 46 2.01 7.89 7.33
C ASP A 46 1.27 8.03 6.01
N ARG A 47 1.94 7.64 4.93
CA ARG A 47 1.34 7.58 3.60
C ARG A 47 1.05 6.14 3.25
N ARG A 48 0.02 5.96 2.43
CA ARG A 48 -0.37 4.68 1.86
C ARG A 48 -0.02 4.66 0.39
N GLY A 49 0.19 3.45 -0.09
CA GLY A 49 0.37 3.22 -1.51
C GLY A 49 0.07 1.80 -1.89
N GLN A 50 0.24 1.54 -3.17
CA GLN A 50 0.03 0.23 -3.76
C GLN A 50 1.16 -0.10 -4.73
N VAL A 51 1.60 -1.36 -4.71
CA VAL A 51 2.53 -1.87 -5.72
C VAL A 51 1.81 -1.92 -7.08
N ILE A 52 2.32 -1.17 -8.07
CA ILE A 52 1.75 -1.10 -9.43
C ILE A 52 2.64 -1.72 -10.50
N ASP A 53 3.90 -2.00 -10.18
CA ASP A 53 4.82 -2.75 -11.05
C ASP A 53 5.86 -3.51 -10.21
N VAL A 54 6.24 -4.70 -10.67
CA VAL A 54 7.22 -5.58 -10.03
C VAL A 54 8.21 -6.07 -11.08
N GLY A 55 9.36 -5.39 -11.15
CA GLY A 55 10.50 -5.81 -11.96
C GLY A 55 11.51 -6.64 -11.16
N THR A 56 12.56 -7.09 -11.85
CA THR A 56 13.65 -7.86 -11.24
C THR A 56 14.48 -7.03 -10.25
N GLU A 57 14.65 -5.74 -10.53
CA GLU A 57 15.47 -4.84 -9.69
C GLU A 57 14.66 -3.76 -8.97
N ILE A 58 13.58 -3.29 -9.60
CA ILE A 58 12.77 -2.16 -9.14
C ILE A 58 11.33 -2.60 -8.96
N THR A 59 10.74 -2.18 -7.85
CA THR A 59 9.30 -2.19 -7.59
C THR A 59 8.80 -0.77 -7.60
N VAL A 60 7.70 -0.54 -8.32
CA VAL A 60 7.08 0.78 -8.41
C VAL A 60 5.84 0.81 -7.52
N ILE A 61 5.78 1.82 -6.67
CA ILE A 61 4.71 2.02 -5.70
C ILE A 61 4.02 3.34 -6.04
N GLN A 62 2.71 3.29 -6.23
CA GLN A 62 1.87 4.47 -6.34
C GLN A 62 1.51 4.94 -4.93
N VAL A 63 1.89 6.16 -4.57
CA VAL A 63 1.52 6.80 -3.30
C VAL A 63 0.16 7.50 -3.49
N PHE A 64 -0.76 7.34 -2.53
CA PHE A 64 -2.10 7.92 -2.62
C PHE A 64 -2.15 9.34 -2.08
N GLU A 65 -1.43 9.62 -1.00
CA GLU A 65 -1.26 10.95 -0.44
C GLU A 65 -0.10 11.71 -1.11
N GLU A 66 -0.01 13.03 -0.89
CA GLU A 66 1.05 13.85 -1.49
C GLU A 66 2.46 13.42 -1.08
N THR A 67 3.37 13.34 -2.04
CA THR A 67 4.78 13.00 -1.81
C THR A 67 5.65 14.20 -1.39
N LEU A 68 5.05 15.40 -1.26
CA LEU A 68 5.77 16.61 -0.87
C LEU A 68 6.39 16.44 0.53
N GLY A 69 7.68 16.80 0.63
CA GLY A 69 8.45 16.68 1.85
C GLY A 69 8.88 15.25 2.21
N LEU A 70 8.48 14.23 1.46
CA LEU A 70 9.03 12.88 1.63
C LEU A 70 10.50 12.92 1.20
N ARG A 71 11.41 12.45 2.07
CA ARG A 71 12.81 12.20 1.72
C ARG A 71 12.94 10.72 1.35
N PRO A 72 12.93 10.34 0.04
CA PRO A 72 12.74 8.94 -0.35
C PRO A 72 13.81 8.02 0.22
N ALA A 73 15.07 8.45 0.28
CA ALA A 73 16.18 7.67 0.80
C ALA A 73 16.09 7.37 2.32
N GLU A 74 15.30 8.14 3.07
CA GLU A 74 15.15 8.01 4.52
C GLU A 74 13.82 7.36 4.92
N ALA A 75 12.91 7.16 3.97
CA ALA A 75 11.59 6.60 4.24
C ALA A 75 11.67 5.12 4.64
N ALA A 76 10.86 4.69 5.62
CA ALA A 76 10.61 3.28 5.87
C ALA A 76 9.39 2.83 5.04
N ILE A 77 9.56 1.77 4.26
CA ILE A 77 8.58 1.33 3.26
C ILE A 77 8.19 -0.10 3.57
N THR A 78 6.95 -0.30 4.04
CA THR A 78 6.45 -1.60 4.47
C THR A 78 5.44 -2.15 3.46
N LEU A 79 5.82 -3.23 2.79
CA LEU A 79 4.94 -4.04 1.94
C LEU A 79 4.18 -5.03 2.83
N ALA A 80 2.84 -4.96 2.86
CA ALA A 80 2.00 -5.64 3.85
C ALA A 80 1.91 -7.16 3.68
N GLY A 81 2.27 -7.70 2.51
CA GLY A 81 2.11 -9.11 2.16
C GLY A 81 0.71 -9.48 1.65
N GLU A 82 -0.23 -8.54 1.70
CA GLU A 82 -1.62 -8.69 1.28
C GLU A 82 -1.98 -7.69 0.17
N THR A 83 -2.76 -8.17 -0.80
CA THR A 83 -3.31 -7.34 -1.88
C THR A 83 -4.58 -6.64 -1.42
N ALA A 84 -4.92 -5.55 -2.08
CA ALA A 84 -6.20 -4.89 -1.86
C ALA A 84 -7.36 -5.88 -2.01
N THR A 85 -8.18 -5.98 -0.96
CA THR A 85 -9.43 -6.73 -0.93
C THR A 85 -10.56 -5.78 -0.59
N THR A 86 -11.77 -6.15 -0.95
CA THR A 86 -12.98 -5.45 -0.55
C THR A 86 -14.00 -6.45 -0.09
N VAL A 87 -14.85 -6.03 0.86
CA VAL A 87 -16.02 -6.79 1.25
C VAL A 87 -17.02 -6.77 0.09
N VAL A 88 -17.70 -7.89 -0.14
CA VAL A 88 -18.76 -8.04 -1.15
C VAL A 88 -19.94 -8.78 -0.52
N GLY A 89 -21.16 -8.33 -0.80
CA GLY A 89 -22.36 -8.94 -0.22
C GLY A 89 -23.64 -8.21 -0.63
N LYS A 90 -24.79 -8.86 -0.40
CA LYS A 90 -26.13 -8.30 -0.72
C LYS A 90 -26.52 -7.14 0.19
N ASP A 91 -26.00 -7.16 1.41
CA ASP A 91 -26.05 -6.12 2.42
C ASP A 91 -25.38 -4.79 1.99
N LEU A 92 -24.54 -4.82 0.95
CA LEU A 92 -23.99 -3.61 0.35
C LEU A 92 -24.98 -2.87 -0.58
N LEU A 93 -26.10 -3.49 -0.97
CA LEU A 93 -27.09 -2.84 -1.83
C LEU A 93 -27.73 -1.65 -1.10
N GLY A 94 -27.59 -0.46 -1.69
CA GLY A 94 -28.09 0.79 -1.12
C GLY A 94 -27.15 1.45 -0.11
N ARG A 95 -25.97 0.87 0.17
CA ARG A 95 -24.94 1.50 0.99
C ARG A 95 -24.19 2.58 0.21
N ALA A 96 -23.74 3.62 0.90
CA ALA A 96 -22.74 4.55 0.38
C ALA A 96 -21.41 4.28 1.10
N LEU A 97 -20.35 3.99 0.33
CA LEU A 97 -19.02 3.70 0.85
C LEU A 97 -18.00 4.71 0.31
N THR A 98 -16.91 4.92 1.03
CA THR A 98 -15.72 5.64 0.53
C THR A 98 -14.97 4.81 -0.52
N GLY A 99 -14.01 5.42 -1.22
CA GLY A 99 -13.13 4.71 -2.15
C GLY A 99 -12.28 3.60 -1.51
N THR A 100 -12.16 3.56 -0.18
CA THR A 100 -11.49 2.50 0.59
C THR A 100 -12.47 1.50 1.22
N GLY A 101 -13.76 1.59 0.90
CA GLY A 101 -14.80 0.67 1.39
C GLY A 101 -15.36 0.98 2.78
N ALA A 102 -15.04 2.12 3.39
CA ALA A 102 -15.59 2.51 4.69
C ALA A 102 -17.01 3.10 4.53
N PRO A 103 -17.94 2.86 5.47
CA PRO A 103 -19.27 3.49 5.45
C PRO A 103 -19.22 5.02 5.35
N LEU A 104 -19.96 5.60 4.41
CA LEU A 104 -20.16 7.04 4.22
C LEU A 104 -21.62 7.46 4.52
N ASP A 105 -22.51 6.50 4.69
CA ASP A 105 -23.95 6.68 4.93
C ASP A 105 -24.34 6.85 6.42
N GLY A 106 -23.36 6.84 7.33
CA GLY A 106 -23.61 6.91 8.77
C GLY A 106 -24.20 5.63 9.37
N LEU A 107 -24.26 4.54 8.59
CA LEU A 107 -24.71 3.22 9.07
C LEU A 107 -23.50 2.37 9.54
N PRO A 108 -23.72 1.37 10.42
CA PRO A 108 -22.66 0.49 10.89
C PRO A 108 -21.92 -0.26 9.76
N PRO A 109 -20.71 -0.80 10.02
CA PRO A 109 -20.07 -1.74 9.12
C PRO A 109 -20.99 -2.94 8.86
N SER A 110 -21.09 -3.35 7.60
CA SER A 110 -21.78 -4.58 7.17
C SER A 110 -20.92 -5.81 7.42
#